data_AF-A0A959AG16-F1
#
_entry.id   AF-A0A959AG16-F1
#
_cell.length_a   1.000
_cell.length_b   1.000
_cell.length_c   1.000
_cell.angle_alpha   90.00
_cell.angle_beta   90.00
_cell.angle_gamma   90.00
#
_symmetry.space_group_name_H-M   'P 1'
#
loop_
_entity.id
_entity.type
_entity.pdbx_description
1 polymer ?
#
loop_
_entity_poly.entity_id
_entity_poly.type
_entity_poly.pdbx_seq_one_letter_code
_entity_poly.pdbx_strand_id
1 'polypeptide(L)'
;MAVSKQLKLQHLLWRAGFGPGSKTWQAWENLPESSWWPKLREASATEPRFFDVVDGALGGLLMGVGELGKMENNKKRLSDDERKEARKQSRQALQSLNLIWLEEMVHTDAQLREKMAMFWHGHFASRNLNILYQQQLLHIFRTHALGNFRDLLRAVSKSAAMLAFLNNQQNKKQHPNENFAREVMELFTLGRGRYTENDIKEAARAFTGWGFKMNGDFVFRRIFHDTGEKTVLGKTGKFDGDDVLDILLGQRQTAHFIVRKLYRFLVNEDQIPRDERVQKLGDRFFESGYEIMPLLEAIFTSDWFFAEENMGRKIKSPVELWVGMRRAMPLQLDDPEGQLTLQRALGQVLLYPPNVAGWPGGRNWIDSTSLMLRLRLPHIIAAQSEFNISPKDDDDQMMGRKGKSRLQKRMAATVNWEPLLTIFSAQPEQSLLPQMARYFWQMPDAQPPVDTLNNHTNSTSKAQHIQSLALQLMATPEYQLC
;
A
#
# COMPACT_ATOMS: atom_id res chain seq x y z
N MET A 1 -27.28 15.56 -8.58
CA MET A 1 -28.28 15.60 -7.48
C MET A 1 -27.56 15.92 -6.18
N ALA A 2 -28.22 16.26 -5.07
CA ALA A 2 -27.50 16.37 -3.81
C ALA A 2 -26.99 14.98 -3.38
N VAL A 3 -25.67 14.81 -3.24
CA VAL A 3 -25.07 13.54 -2.82
C VAL A 3 -25.55 13.19 -1.41
N SER A 4 -26.01 11.95 -1.21
CA SER A 4 -26.53 11.50 0.09
C SER A 4 -25.42 11.45 1.15
N LYS A 5 -25.79 11.70 2.42
CA LYS A 5 -24.89 11.57 3.57
C LYS A 5 -24.20 10.20 3.61
N GLN A 6 -24.94 9.14 3.32
CA GLN A 6 -24.44 7.77 3.27
C GLN A 6 -23.32 7.61 2.22
N LEU A 7 -23.54 8.14 1.01
CA LEU A 7 -22.57 8.03 -0.09
C LEU A 7 -21.31 8.84 0.21
N LYS A 8 -21.44 10.04 0.79
CA LYS A 8 -20.29 10.82 1.28
C LYS A 8 -19.46 10.05 2.30
N LEU A 9 -20.12 9.44 3.29
CA LEU A 9 -19.45 8.64 4.31
C LEU A 9 -18.69 7.46 3.71
N GLN A 10 -19.31 6.71 2.80
CA GLN A 10 -18.66 5.59 2.12
C GLN A 10 -17.45 6.05 1.31
N HIS A 11 -17.61 7.14 0.56
CA HIS A 11 -16.52 7.72 -0.19
C HIS A 11 -15.34 8.06 0.73
N LEU A 12 -15.60 8.76 1.83
CA LEU A 12 -14.57 9.06 2.82
C LEU A 12 -13.92 7.78 3.37
N LEU A 13 -14.68 6.78 3.80
CA LEU A 13 -14.13 5.54 4.38
C LEU A 13 -13.33 4.68 3.39
N TRP A 14 -13.63 4.75 2.10
CA TRP A 14 -12.85 4.09 1.06
C TRP A 14 -11.57 4.85 0.68
N ARG A 15 -11.59 6.19 0.76
CA ARG A 15 -10.43 7.02 0.40
C ARG A 15 -9.47 7.21 1.56
N ALA A 16 -10.00 7.36 2.77
CA ALA A 16 -9.26 7.47 4.03
C ALA A 16 -9.06 6.11 4.74
N GLY A 17 -9.44 4.99 4.12
CA GLY A 17 -9.36 3.66 4.72
C GLY A 17 -9.54 2.54 3.68
N PHE A 18 -10.00 1.38 4.13
CA PHE A 18 -10.30 0.23 3.27
C PHE A 18 -11.81 -0.03 3.13
N GLY A 19 -12.62 1.02 3.28
CA GLY A 19 -14.07 0.95 3.16
C GLY A 19 -14.81 0.69 4.48
N PRO A 20 -16.15 0.69 4.44
CA PRO A 20 -17.00 0.51 5.61
C PRO A 20 -16.86 -0.90 6.19
N GLY A 21 -16.69 -0.98 7.51
CA GLY A 21 -16.79 -2.24 8.24
C GLY A 21 -18.24 -2.46 8.68
N SER A 22 -18.82 -3.63 8.41
CA SER A 22 -20.22 -3.89 8.79
C SER A 22 -20.45 -3.82 10.30
N LYS A 23 -19.46 -4.21 11.12
CA LYS A 23 -19.50 -4.08 12.58
C LYS A 23 -19.56 -2.64 13.07
N THR A 24 -18.95 -1.70 12.34
CA THR A 24 -18.83 -0.29 12.77
C THR A 24 -19.74 0.65 11.99
N TRP A 25 -20.43 0.16 10.96
CA TRP A 25 -21.23 0.96 10.03
C TRP A 25 -22.27 1.84 10.74
N GLN A 26 -23.12 1.26 11.60
CA GLN A 26 -24.16 2.01 12.33
C GLN A 26 -23.55 3.11 13.21
N ALA A 27 -22.40 2.85 13.84
CA ALA A 27 -21.70 3.83 14.66
C ALA A 27 -21.12 4.99 13.84
N TRP A 28 -20.87 4.81 12.54
CA TRP A 28 -20.47 5.89 11.63
C TRP A 28 -21.66 6.66 11.06
N GLU A 29 -22.72 5.95 10.67
CA GLU A 29 -23.93 6.53 10.08
C GLU A 29 -24.65 7.49 11.05
N ASN A 30 -24.64 7.16 12.34
CA ASN A 30 -25.21 7.97 13.42
C ASN A 30 -24.41 9.25 13.73
N LEU A 31 -23.16 9.38 13.27
CA LEU A 31 -22.35 10.58 13.51
C LEU A 31 -22.72 11.71 12.54
N PRO A 32 -22.63 12.98 12.97
CA PRO A 32 -22.74 14.11 12.06
C PRO A 32 -21.51 14.18 11.11
N GLU A 33 -21.68 14.74 9.92
CA GLU A 33 -20.62 14.81 8.89
C GLU A 33 -19.34 15.49 9.43
N SER A 34 -19.50 16.52 10.26
CA SER A 34 -18.41 17.26 10.90
C SER A 34 -17.54 16.42 11.84
N SER A 35 -18.05 15.31 12.36
CA SER A 35 -17.32 14.44 13.30
C SER A 35 -16.54 13.34 12.61
N TRP A 36 -16.72 13.11 11.31
CA TRP A 36 -16.09 11.98 10.63
C TRP A 36 -14.56 12.11 10.55
N TRP A 37 -14.07 13.27 10.09
CA TRP A 37 -12.63 13.52 9.99
C TRP A 37 -11.92 13.51 11.37
N PRO A 38 -12.42 14.23 12.40
CA PRO A 38 -11.84 14.15 13.75
C PRO A 38 -11.73 12.72 14.29
N LYS A 39 -12.76 11.89 14.09
CA LYS A 39 -12.76 10.49 14.54
C LYS A 39 -11.71 9.64 13.80
N LEU A 40 -11.57 9.80 12.48
CA LEU A 40 -10.54 9.10 11.70
C LEU A 40 -9.12 9.48 12.15
N ARG A 41 -8.92 10.77 12.40
CA ARG A 41 -7.65 11.33 12.89
C ARG A 41 -7.29 10.78 14.25
N GLU A 42 -8.24 10.82 15.20
CA GLU A 42 -8.04 10.33 16.57
C GLU A 42 -7.76 8.82 16.62
N ALA A 43 -8.55 8.02 15.90
CA ALA A 43 -8.36 6.58 15.80
C ALA A 43 -6.99 6.20 15.21
N SER A 44 -6.37 7.12 14.44
CA SER A 44 -5.07 6.93 13.80
C SER A 44 -3.95 7.75 14.44
N ALA A 45 -4.13 8.25 15.67
CA ALA A 45 -3.13 9.04 16.38
C ALA A 45 -2.11 8.17 17.14
N THR A 46 -2.55 7.07 17.76
CA THR A 46 -1.72 6.21 18.64
C THR A 46 -0.62 5.48 17.89
N GLU A 47 0.65 5.61 18.25
CA GLU A 47 1.79 4.99 17.55
C GLU A 47 1.55 3.51 17.14
N PRO A 48 1.89 3.10 15.89
CA PRO A 48 1.65 1.74 15.45
C PRO A 48 2.58 0.76 16.14
N ARG A 49 2.05 -0.39 16.56
CA ARG A 49 2.86 -1.50 17.07
C ARG A 49 3.89 -1.96 16.03
N PHE A 50 5.09 -2.29 16.46
CA PHE A 50 6.08 -2.96 15.62
C PHE A 50 5.63 -4.40 15.32
N PHE A 51 5.78 -4.83 14.06
CA PHE A 51 5.56 -6.23 13.70
C PHE A 51 6.90 -6.95 13.76
N ASP A 52 7.09 -7.75 14.80
CA ASP A 52 8.26 -8.61 14.90
C ASP A 52 7.91 -10.01 14.41
N VAL A 53 8.41 -10.38 13.24
CA VAL A 53 8.26 -11.73 12.68
C VAL A 53 9.57 -12.50 12.70
N VAL A 54 10.60 -11.93 13.32
CA VAL A 54 11.92 -12.51 13.41
C VAL A 54 12.11 -13.09 14.81
N ASP A 55 11.99 -14.40 14.93
CA ASP A 55 12.36 -15.07 16.18
C ASP A 55 13.86 -14.86 16.48
N GLY A 56 14.24 -14.83 17.77
CA GLY A 56 15.61 -14.49 18.19
C GLY A 56 16.71 -15.34 17.53
N ALA A 57 16.43 -16.61 17.21
CA ALA A 57 17.35 -17.49 16.47
C ALA A 57 17.52 -17.06 15.00
N LEU A 58 16.43 -16.71 14.31
CA LEU A 58 16.47 -16.20 12.94
C LEU A 58 17.13 -14.81 12.89
N GLY A 59 16.89 -13.96 13.89
CA GLY A 59 17.54 -12.66 14.02
C GLY A 59 19.06 -12.80 14.14
N GLY A 60 19.52 -13.69 15.01
CA GLY A 60 20.95 -14.02 15.15
C GLY A 60 21.56 -14.57 13.86
N LEU A 61 20.85 -15.49 13.18
CA LEU A 61 21.30 -16.08 11.93
C LEU A 61 21.39 -15.05 10.79
N LEU A 62 20.37 -14.19 10.63
CA LEU A 62 20.35 -13.15 9.60
C LEU A 62 21.45 -12.12 9.82
N MET A 63 21.72 -11.75 11.07
CA MET A 63 22.86 -10.91 11.42
C MET A 63 24.20 -11.61 11.11
N GLY A 64 24.30 -12.93 11.32
CA GLY A 64 25.49 -13.75 11.01
C GLY A 64 25.73 -14.04 9.52
N VAL A 65 24.67 -14.17 8.70
CA VAL A 65 24.79 -14.35 7.23
C VAL A 65 25.43 -13.12 6.57
N GLY A 66 25.16 -11.93 7.12
CA GLY A 66 25.79 -10.69 6.70
C GLY A 66 27.30 -10.61 6.98
N GLU A 67 27.81 -11.29 8.02
CA GLU A 67 29.25 -11.28 8.38
C GLU A 67 30.14 -11.90 7.30
N LEU A 68 29.60 -12.81 6.48
CA LEU A 68 30.40 -13.66 5.60
C LEU A 68 30.51 -13.18 4.16
N GLY A 69 29.76 -12.12 3.82
CA GLY A 69 29.91 -11.44 2.55
C GLY A 69 31.09 -10.46 2.54
N LYS A 70 31.69 -10.13 3.71
CA LYS A 70 32.68 -9.04 3.82
C LYS A 70 33.85 -9.27 4.80
N MET A 71 34.14 -10.50 5.21
CA MET A 71 35.36 -10.80 5.99
C MET A 71 36.18 -11.89 5.30
N GLU A 72 37.16 -11.47 4.50
CA GLU A 72 38.42 -12.18 4.39
C GLU A 72 39.09 -12.13 5.77
N ASN A 73 39.47 -13.31 6.28
CA ASN A 73 40.22 -13.57 7.51
C ASN A 73 39.40 -13.76 8.80
N ASN A 74 39.11 -15.05 9.06
CA ASN A 74 38.90 -15.71 10.35
C ASN A 74 37.67 -15.36 11.21
N LYS A 75 36.51 -15.95 10.85
CA LYS A 75 35.62 -16.78 11.71
C LYS A 75 34.53 -17.44 10.83
N LYS A 76 34.11 -18.66 11.19
CA LYS A 76 33.35 -19.64 10.39
C LYS A 76 32.40 -19.04 9.34
N ARG A 77 32.72 -19.21 8.06
CA ARG A 77 31.74 -19.18 6.96
C ARG A 77 30.61 -20.18 7.27
N LEU A 78 29.43 -19.66 7.59
CA LEU A 78 28.16 -20.37 7.48
C LEU A 78 28.18 -21.12 6.15
N SER A 79 27.85 -22.40 6.22
CA SER A 79 27.81 -23.26 5.05
C SER A 79 26.79 -22.71 4.04
N ASP A 80 26.95 -23.09 2.77
CA ASP A 80 25.98 -22.70 1.74
C ASP A 80 24.57 -23.22 2.08
N ASP A 81 24.46 -24.31 2.85
CA ASP A 81 23.21 -24.86 3.36
C ASP A 81 22.58 -23.95 4.43
N GLU A 82 23.37 -23.45 5.38
CA GLU A 82 22.87 -22.52 6.43
C GLU A 82 22.37 -21.20 5.81
N ARG A 83 23.06 -20.69 4.77
CA ARG A 83 22.61 -19.51 4.02
C ARG A 83 21.31 -19.76 3.26
N LYS A 84 21.18 -20.95 2.67
CA LYS A 84 19.97 -21.36 1.94
C LYS A 84 18.78 -21.49 2.88
N GLU A 85 19.00 -22.05 4.07
CA GLU A 85 17.97 -22.18 5.10
C GLU A 85 17.57 -20.81 5.67
N ALA A 86 18.54 -19.93 5.99
CA ALA A 86 18.26 -18.55 6.41
C ALA A 86 17.39 -17.80 5.39
N ARG A 87 17.69 -17.94 4.09
CA ARG A 87 16.90 -17.34 3.01
C ARG A 87 15.50 -17.92 2.93
N LYS A 88 15.33 -19.23 3.14
CA LYS A 88 14.03 -19.89 3.17
C LYS A 88 13.19 -19.39 4.33
N GLN A 89 13.76 -19.34 5.53
CA GLN A 89 13.09 -18.82 6.73
C GLN A 89 12.72 -17.34 6.57
N SER A 90 13.62 -16.51 6.01
CA SER A 90 13.33 -15.11 5.71
C SER A 90 12.18 -14.94 4.72
N ARG A 91 12.07 -15.81 3.71
CA ARG A 91 10.94 -15.81 2.77
C ARG A 91 9.62 -16.18 3.47
N GLN A 92 9.63 -17.17 4.34
CA GLN A 92 8.45 -17.55 5.13
C GLN A 92 8.06 -16.42 6.09
N ALA A 93 9.01 -15.80 6.76
CA ALA A 93 8.75 -14.67 7.64
C ALA A 93 8.22 -13.43 6.87
N LEU A 94 8.68 -13.20 5.64
CA LEU A 94 8.13 -12.16 4.77
C LEU A 94 6.67 -12.41 4.39
N GLN A 95 6.31 -13.68 4.13
CA GLN A 95 4.93 -14.09 3.92
C GLN A 95 4.08 -13.84 5.18
N SER A 96 4.59 -14.20 6.35
CA SER A 96 3.92 -13.92 7.63
C SER A 96 3.72 -12.42 7.86
N LEU A 97 4.74 -11.59 7.58
CA LEU A 97 4.65 -10.13 7.72
C LEU A 97 3.60 -9.52 6.78
N ASN A 98 3.54 -9.99 5.53
CA ASN A 98 2.50 -9.62 4.58
C ASN A 98 1.10 -9.90 5.16
N LEU A 99 0.88 -11.11 5.66
CA LEU A 99 -0.43 -11.51 6.20
C LEU A 99 -0.77 -10.77 7.49
N ILE A 100 0.18 -10.56 8.41
CA ILE A 100 -0.03 -9.77 9.63
C ILE A 100 -0.44 -8.34 9.29
N TRP A 101 0.20 -7.72 8.31
CA TRP A 101 -0.17 -6.38 7.89
C TRP A 101 -1.56 -6.37 7.22
N LEU A 102 -1.88 -7.39 6.44
CA LEU A 102 -3.20 -7.55 5.84
C LEU A 102 -4.31 -7.67 6.91
N GLU A 103 -4.09 -8.46 7.96
CA GLU A 103 -4.99 -8.56 9.11
C GLU A 103 -5.14 -7.21 9.83
N GLU A 104 -4.03 -6.48 10.02
CA GLU A 104 -4.07 -5.13 10.60
C GLU A 104 -4.96 -4.19 9.77
N MET A 105 -4.79 -4.18 8.44
CA MET A 105 -5.64 -3.36 7.54
C MET A 105 -7.14 -3.72 7.65
N VAL A 106 -7.47 -4.98 7.90
CA VAL A 106 -8.86 -5.43 8.06
C VAL A 106 -9.43 -4.99 9.40
N HIS A 107 -8.68 -5.15 10.50
CA HIS A 107 -9.24 -5.11 11.85
C HIS A 107 -8.97 -3.82 12.62
N THR A 108 -7.93 -3.06 12.27
CA THR A 108 -7.55 -1.86 13.03
C THR A 108 -8.57 -0.73 12.87
N ASP A 109 -8.75 0.07 13.92
CA ASP A 109 -9.47 1.33 13.84
C ASP A 109 -8.62 2.44 13.18
N ALA A 110 -7.29 2.30 13.19
CA ALA A 110 -6.31 3.21 12.59
C ALA A 110 -6.26 3.13 11.04
N GLN A 111 -7.43 3.08 10.39
CA GLN A 111 -7.59 2.88 8.96
C GLN A 111 -6.85 3.93 8.12
N LEU A 112 -6.87 5.20 8.55
CA LEU A 112 -6.20 6.30 7.86
C LEU A 112 -4.68 6.10 7.84
N ARG A 113 -4.09 5.63 8.95
CA ARG A 113 -2.67 5.30 8.98
C ARG A 113 -2.32 4.19 8.02
N GLU A 114 -3.02 3.06 8.08
CA GLU A 114 -2.65 1.90 7.26
C GLU A 114 -2.89 2.17 5.77
N LYS A 115 -3.92 2.97 5.43
CA LYS A 115 -4.15 3.44 4.07
C LYS A 115 -2.98 4.30 3.55
N MET A 116 -2.50 5.23 4.37
CA MET A 116 -1.36 6.08 4.04
C MET A 116 -0.04 5.30 4.04
N ALA A 117 0.16 4.36 4.97
CA ALA A 117 1.30 3.46 4.97
C ALA A 117 1.35 2.62 3.69
N MET A 118 0.20 2.13 3.19
CA MET A 118 0.10 1.44 1.91
C MET A 118 0.50 2.34 0.73
N PHE A 119 0.11 3.61 0.76
CA PHE A 119 0.55 4.59 -0.24
C PHE A 119 2.07 4.79 -0.21
N TRP A 120 2.66 5.01 0.97
CA TRP A 120 4.10 5.21 1.11
C TRP A 120 4.91 3.96 0.74
N HIS A 121 4.43 2.78 1.10
CA HIS A 121 4.99 1.50 0.69
C HIS A 121 4.98 1.33 -0.84
N GLY A 122 3.95 1.82 -1.53
CA GLY A 122 3.91 1.86 -2.99
C GLY A 122 4.81 2.94 -3.60
N HIS A 123 4.94 4.09 -2.92
CA HIS A 123 5.76 5.23 -3.37
C HIS A 123 7.26 4.93 -3.26
N PHE A 124 7.69 4.37 -2.13
CA PHE A 124 9.06 3.99 -1.80
C PHE A 124 9.26 2.48 -2.00
N ALA A 125 8.95 2.01 -3.20
CA ALA A 125 8.98 0.59 -3.51
C ALA A 125 10.39 0.02 -3.31
N SER A 126 10.50 -1.03 -2.48
CA SER A 126 11.76 -1.70 -2.18
C SER A 126 11.55 -3.21 -2.11
N ARG A 127 12.34 -3.95 -2.89
CA ARG A 127 12.35 -5.42 -2.85
C ARG A 127 13.62 -5.89 -2.15
N ASN A 128 13.45 -6.52 -0.99
CA ASN A 128 14.56 -7.01 -0.17
C ASN A 128 14.20 -8.36 0.44
N LEU A 129 15.12 -9.32 0.35
CA LEU A 129 14.93 -10.68 0.85
C LEU A 129 15.27 -10.83 2.34
N ASN A 130 15.85 -9.80 2.98
CA ASN A 130 16.12 -9.79 4.40
C ASN A 130 14.89 -9.25 5.15
N ILE A 131 14.24 -10.15 5.90
CA ILE A 131 13.02 -9.83 6.63
C ILE A 131 13.23 -8.76 7.71
N LEU A 132 14.40 -8.72 8.37
CA LEU A 132 14.70 -7.71 9.39
C LEU A 132 14.59 -6.30 8.81
N TYR A 133 15.14 -6.10 7.62
CA TYR A 133 15.11 -4.80 6.95
C TYR A 133 13.71 -4.45 6.43
N GLN A 134 12.95 -5.46 5.98
CA GLN A 134 11.58 -5.25 5.51
C GLN A 134 10.62 -4.88 6.65
N GLN A 135 10.69 -5.54 7.81
CA GLN A 135 9.84 -5.18 8.96
C GLN A 135 10.17 -3.79 9.50
N GLN A 136 11.45 -3.41 9.54
CA GLN A 136 11.88 -2.05 9.90
C GLN A 136 11.35 -1.00 8.91
N LEU A 137 11.47 -1.25 7.60
CA LEU A 137 10.97 -0.33 6.57
C LEU A 137 9.45 -0.19 6.62
N LEU A 138 8.72 -1.29 6.80
CA LEU A 138 7.27 -1.26 6.98
C LEU A 138 6.87 -0.45 8.22
N HIS A 139 7.59 -0.62 9.32
CA HIS A 139 7.35 0.16 10.52
C HIS A 139 7.59 1.66 10.29
N ILE A 140 8.67 2.04 9.58
CA ILE A 140 8.90 3.44 9.17
C ILE A 140 7.70 4.00 8.41
N PHE A 141 7.16 3.26 7.42
CA PHE A 141 5.99 3.72 6.67
C PHE A 141 4.77 3.94 7.55
N ARG A 142 4.54 3.06 8.53
CA ARG A 142 3.39 3.15 9.44
C ARG A 142 3.55 4.28 10.45
N THR A 143 4.74 4.44 11.03
CA THR A 143 5.04 5.47 12.03
C THR A 143 4.97 6.88 11.43
N HIS A 144 5.55 7.08 10.24
CA HIS A 144 5.56 8.38 9.59
C HIS A 144 4.38 8.61 8.63
N ALA A 145 3.42 7.69 8.55
CA ALA A 145 2.35 7.71 7.55
C ALA A 145 1.56 9.03 7.49
N LEU A 146 1.40 9.66 8.66
CA LEU A 146 0.58 10.85 8.90
C LEU A 146 1.39 12.05 9.43
N GLY A 147 2.71 11.90 9.57
CA GLY A 147 3.60 12.92 10.14
C GLY A 147 4.14 13.89 9.08
N ASN A 148 5.45 14.09 9.07
CA ASN A 148 6.13 14.97 8.12
C ASN A 148 6.83 14.18 7.01
N PHE A 149 6.69 14.61 5.74
CA PHE A 149 7.32 13.92 4.61
C PHE A 149 8.85 14.09 4.57
N ARG A 150 9.41 15.17 5.14
CA ARG A 150 10.88 15.32 5.30
C ARG A 150 11.45 14.20 6.15
N ASP A 151 10.81 13.93 7.29
CA ASP A 151 11.23 12.89 8.22
C ASP A 151 11.06 11.50 7.58
N LEU A 152 9.94 11.28 6.90
CA LEU A 152 9.71 10.04 6.16
C LEU A 152 10.79 9.82 5.08
N LEU A 153 11.08 10.84 4.26
CA LEU A 153 12.08 10.75 3.20
C LEU A 153 13.45 10.41 3.78
N ARG A 154 13.86 11.05 4.88
CA ARG A 154 15.13 10.76 5.56
C ARG A 154 15.16 9.35 6.15
N ALA A 155 14.12 8.96 6.87
CA ALA A 155 14.03 7.64 7.52
C ALA A 155 14.10 6.52 6.48
N VAL A 156 13.37 6.64 5.37
CA VAL A 156 13.40 5.68 4.27
C VAL A 156 14.76 5.66 3.58
N SER A 157 15.32 6.84 3.26
CA SER A 157 16.62 6.95 2.57
C SER A 157 17.78 6.35 3.37
N LYS A 158 17.66 6.34 4.71
CA LYS A 158 18.66 5.75 5.62
C LYS A 158 18.34 4.30 6.02
N SER A 159 17.19 3.76 5.61
CA SER A 159 16.81 2.37 5.93
C SER A 159 17.73 1.38 5.23
N ALA A 160 18.08 0.30 5.93
CA ALA A 160 18.88 -0.78 5.34
C ALA A 160 18.20 -1.41 4.12
N ALA A 161 16.87 -1.52 4.13
CA ALA A 161 16.10 -2.05 3.01
C ALA A 161 16.35 -1.25 1.73
N MET A 162 16.22 0.08 1.81
CA MET A 162 16.37 0.99 0.66
C MET A 162 17.83 1.09 0.20
N LEU A 163 18.76 1.26 1.14
CA LEU A 163 20.19 1.35 0.84
C LEU A 163 20.73 0.06 0.19
N ALA A 164 20.22 -1.10 0.62
CA ALA A 164 20.55 -2.39 0.02
C ALA A 164 19.92 -2.54 -1.37
N PHE A 165 18.62 -2.23 -1.51
CA PHE A 165 17.88 -2.38 -2.76
C PHE A 165 18.47 -1.55 -3.89
N LEU A 166 18.93 -0.34 -3.59
CA LEU A 166 19.52 0.58 -4.55
C LEU A 166 21.04 0.52 -4.62
N ASN A 167 21.66 -0.49 -3.98
CA ASN A 167 23.11 -0.76 -3.98
C ASN A 167 23.99 0.39 -3.46
N ASN A 168 23.47 1.28 -2.60
CA ASN A 168 24.24 2.42 -2.10
C ASN A 168 25.41 2.01 -1.18
N GLN A 169 25.36 0.81 -0.60
CA GLN A 169 26.48 0.23 0.16
C GLN A 169 27.79 0.08 -0.63
N GLN A 170 27.72 0.11 -1.97
CA GLN A 170 28.87 0.07 -2.88
C GLN A 170 29.32 1.48 -3.30
N ASN A 171 28.55 2.52 -2.96
CA ASN A 171 28.81 3.90 -3.32
C ASN A 171 29.96 4.48 -2.47
N LYS A 172 31.14 4.57 -3.08
CA LYS A 172 32.37 5.07 -2.44
C LYS A 172 32.95 6.20 -3.28
N LYS A 173 33.69 7.11 -2.66
CA LYS A 173 34.31 8.26 -3.34
C LYS A 173 35.11 7.94 -4.61
N GLN A 174 35.74 6.76 -4.70
CA GLN A 174 36.48 6.32 -5.88
C GLN A 174 35.59 5.77 -7.01
N HIS A 175 34.41 5.26 -6.66
CA HIS A 175 33.43 4.70 -7.58
C HIS A 175 32.01 5.14 -7.17
N PRO A 176 31.65 6.41 -7.45
CA PRO A 176 30.30 6.90 -7.16
C PRO A 176 29.24 6.07 -7.91
N ASN A 177 28.21 5.61 -7.20
CA ASN A 177 27.09 4.87 -7.77
C ASN A 177 25.86 5.77 -7.87
N GLU A 178 25.45 6.07 -9.09
CA GLU A 178 24.35 6.99 -9.40
C GLU A 178 22.97 6.45 -9.09
N ASN A 179 22.81 5.12 -8.95
CA ASN A 179 21.50 4.49 -8.87
C ASN A 179 20.65 5.05 -7.72
N PHE A 180 21.21 5.13 -6.50
CA PHE A 180 20.49 5.69 -5.36
C PHE A 180 20.08 7.15 -5.57
N ALA A 181 21.00 7.99 -6.05
CA ALA A 181 20.72 9.39 -6.31
C ALA A 181 19.62 9.57 -7.37
N ARG A 182 19.69 8.80 -8.47
CA ARG A 182 18.72 8.82 -9.56
C ARG A 182 17.32 8.48 -9.05
N GLU A 183 17.16 7.39 -8.31
CA GLU A 183 15.83 6.98 -7.82
C GLU A 183 15.26 7.98 -6.79
N VAL A 184 16.10 8.53 -5.89
CA VAL A 184 15.66 9.55 -4.93
C VAL A 184 15.16 10.80 -5.65
N MET A 185 15.87 11.26 -6.68
CA MET A 185 15.48 12.45 -7.47
C MET A 185 14.27 12.16 -8.38
N GLU A 186 14.26 11.00 -9.04
CA GLU A 186 13.29 10.65 -10.08
C GLU A 186 11.96 10.15 -9.53
N LEU A 187 12.00 9.16 -8.64
CA LEU A 187 10.81 8.42 -8.23
C LEU A 187 10.24 8.91 -6.91
N PHE A 188 11.12 9.39 -6.01
CA PHE A 188 10.75 9.73 -4.65
C PHE A 188 10.54 11.23 -4.42
N THR A 189 11.07 12.12 -5.28
CA THR A 189 10.99 13.57 -5.05
C THR A 189 10.55 14.38 -6.26
N LEU A 190 11.42 14.69 -7.22
CA LEU A 190 11.15 15.70 -8.25
C LEU A 190 10.28 15.19 -9.40
N GLY A 191 10.36 13.91 -9.70
CA GLY A 191 9.83 13.35 -10.94
C GLY A 191 10.83 13.42 -12.09
N ARG A 192 10.58 12.65 -13.14
CA ARG A 192 11.40 12.61 -14.37
C ARG A 192 11.52 13.99 -15.03
N GLY A 193 12.72 14.30 -15.53
CA GLY A 193 12.98 15.46 -16.38
C GLY A 193 13.08 16.80 -15.63
N ARG A 194 13.35 16.76 -14.32
CA ARG A 194 13.47 17.95 -13.45
C ARG A 194 14.88 18.19 -12.90
N TYR A 195 15.86 17.45 -13.41
CA TYR A 195 17.27 17.48 -13.04
C TYR A 195 18.11 17.12 -14.27
N THR A 196 19.40 17.44 -14.22
CA THR A 196 20.37 17.04 -15.23
C THR A 196 21.10 15.76 -14.83
N GLU A 197 21.74 15.12 -15.79
CA GLU A 197 22.64 13.99 -15.53
C GLU A 197 23.82 14.38 -14.62
N ASN A 198 24.26 15.64 -14.70
CA ASN A 198 25.30 16.16 -13.82
C ASN A 198 24.81 16.25 -12.37
N ASP A 199 23.56 16.68 -12.14
CA ASP A 199 22.99 16.72 -10.79
C ASP A 199 22.96 15.32 -10.15
N ILE A 200 22.67 14.28 -10.94
CA ILE A 200 22.69 12.89 -10.47
C ILE A 200 24.10 12.49 -10.04
N LYS A 201 25.12 12.78 -10.86
CA LYS A 201 26.52 12.46 -10.55
C LYS A 201 26.99 13.15 -9.29
N GLU A 202 26.69 14.44 -9.15
CA GLU A 202 27.08 15.25 -7.99
C GLU A 202 26.32 14.82 -6.72
N ALA A 203 25.03 14.49 -6.83
CA ALA A 203 24.26 13.91 -5.74
C ALA A 203 24.79 12.52 -5.36
N ALA A 204 25.18 11.68 -6.32
CA ALA A 204 25.76 10.36 -6.06
C ALA A 204 27.06 10.46 -5.27
N ARG A 205 27.91 11.45 -5.59
CA ARG A 205 29.11 11.78 -4.82
C ARG A 205 28.76 12.17 -3.38
N ALA A 206 27.67 12.90 -3.15
CA ALA A 206 27.23 13.29 -1.81
C ALA A 206 26.72 12.09 -0.98
N PHE A 207 26.07 11.11 -1.61
CA PHE A 207 25.62 9.88 -0.95
C PHE A 207 26.73 8.84 -0.68
N THR A 208 27.97 9.10 -1.09
CA THR A 208 29.09 8.18 -0.84
C THR A 208 29.33 7.96 0.65
N GLY A 209 29.61 6.72 1.04
CA GLY A 209 29.87 6.35 2.43
C GLY A 209 28.63 6.09 3.29
N TRP A 210 27.41 6.35 2.79
CA TRP A 210 26.18 5.90 3.42
C TRP A 210 26.06 4.38 3.34
N GLY A 211 25.66 3.75 4.45
CA GLY A 211 25.45 2.31 4.53
C GLY A 211 24.71 1.93 5.79
N PHE A 212 24.74 0.65 6.14
CA PHE A 212 24.05 0.11 7.31
C PHE A 212 24.86 -1.00 7.97
N LYS A 213 24.56 -1.26 9.26
CA LYS A 213 25.03 -2.41 10.03
C LYS A 213 24.12 -3.61 9.79
N MET A 214 24.54 -4.79 10.23
CA MET A 214 23.77 -6.02 10.02
C MET A 214 22.41 -6.02 10.71
N ASN A 215 22.29 -5.33 11.85
CA ASN A 215 21.03 -5.12 12.56
C ASN A 215 20.07 -4.13 11.86
N GLY A 216 20.49 -3.51 10.76
CA GLY A 216 19.70 -2.55 9.97
C GLY A 216 19.98 -1.08 10.28
N ASP A 217 20.79 -0.78 11.30
CA ASP A 217 21.09 0.60 11.69
C ASP A 217 21.91 1.32 10.63
N PHE A 218 21.54 2.56 10.33
CA PHE A 218 22.29 3.44 9.44
C PHE A 218 23.71 3.73 9.97
N VAL A 219 24.69 3.79 9.05
CA VAL A 219 26.06 4.21 9.34
C VAL A 219 26.60 5.08 8.21
N PHE A 220 27.19 6.22 8.59
CA PHE A 220 27.95 7.06 7.68
C PHE A 220 29.46 6.82 7.81
N ARG A 221 30.06 6.20 6.80
CA ARG A 221 31.49 5.87 6.74
C ARG A 221 32.28 7.00 6.08
N ARG A 222 32.68 8.00 6.89
CA ARG A 222 33.41 9.20 6.44
C ARG A 222 34.64 8.90 5.55
N ILE A 223 35.36 7.80 5.80
CA ILE A 223 36.54 7.43 5.00
C ILE A 223 36.22 7.15 3.52
N PHE A 224 35.01 6.67 3.24
CA PHE A 224 34.52 6.39 1.90
C PHE A 224 33.72 7.54 1.30
N HIS A 225 33.50 8.62 2.06
CA HIS A 225 32.78 9.78 1.59
C HIS A 225 33.70 10.71 0.77
N ASP A 226 33.15 11.27 -0.30
CA ASP A 226 33.80 12.32 -1.08
C ASP A 226 33.58 13.67 -0.40
N THR A 227 34.63 14.26 0.14
CA THR A 227 34.58 15.56 0.83
C THR A 227 34.79 16.77 -0.10
N GLY A 228 34.92 16.53 -1.40
CA GLY A 228 35.04 17.57 -2.41
C GLY A 228 33.78 18.44 -2.52
N GLU A 229 33.94 19.61 -3.14
CA GLU A 229 32.80 20.45 -3.51
C GLU A 229 31.94 19.77 -4.56
N LYS A 230 30.63 19.94 -4.41
CA LYS A 230 29.60 19.35 -5.25
C LYS A 230 28.58 20.40 -5.62
N THR A 231 28.05 20.32 -6.85
CA THR A 231 26.98 21.22 -7.29
C THR A 231 25.73 20.43 -7.62
N VAL A 232 24.65 20.65 -6.87
CA VAL A 232 23.37 19.94 -7.03
C VAL A 232 22.26 20.97 -7.14
N LEU A 233 21.54 20.97 -8.28
CA LEU A 233 20.43 21.88 -8.59
C LEU A 233 20.77 23.36 -8.38
N GLY A 234 21.96 23.75 -8.84
CA GLY A 234 22.46 25.13 -8.78
C GLY A 234 22.99 25.57 -7.42
N LYS A 235 22.98 24.72 -6.39
CA LYS A 235 23.64 24.98 -5.11
C LYS A 235 25.00 24.30 -5.10
N THR A 236 26.02 24.97 -4.58
CA THR A 236 27.40 24.44 -4.49
C THR A 236 27.86 24.42 -3.05
N GLY A 237 28.50 23.33 -2.64
CA GLY A 237 29.02 23.16 -1.29
C GLY A 237 29.65 21.79 -1.07
N LYS A 238 30.20 21.56 0.12
CA LYS A 238 30.73 20.24 0.53
C LYS A 238 29.60 19.35 1.05
N PHE A 239 28.65 19.05 0.18
CA PHE A 239 27.43 18.36 0.54
C PHE A 239 27.66 16.89 0.90
N ASP A 240 26.92 16.44 1.90
CA ASP A 240 26.65 15.03 2.16
C ASP A 240 25.24 14.62 1.72
N GLY A 241 24.85 13.37 1.98
CA GLY A 241 23.54 12.86 1.56
C GLY A 241 22.36 13.55 2.25
N ASP A 242 22.50 14.04 3.49
CA ASP A 242 21.42 14.75 4.18
C ASP A 242 21.21 16.13 3.57
N ASP A 243 22.31 16.80 3.17
CA ASP A 243 22.26 18.07 2.44
C ASP A 243 21.54 17.91 1.09
N VAL A 244 21.82 16.82 0.34
CA VAL A 244 21.11 16.57 -0.92
C VAL A 244 19.62 16.40 -0.69
N LEU A 245 19.20 15.67 0.36
CA LEU A 245 17.78 15.57 0.69
C LEU A 245 17.18 16.94 1.01
N ASP A 246 17.88 17.82 1.72
CA ASP A 246 17.43 19.20 1.97
C ASP A 246 17.34 20.05 0.70
N ILE A 247 18.29 19.90 -0.23
CA ILE A 247 18.25 20.58 -1.52
C ILE A 247 17.00 20.16 -2.30
N LEU A 248 16.68 18.86 -2.33
CA LEU A 248 15.49 18.33 -2.99
C LEU A 248 14.19 18.79 -2.30
N LEU A 249 14.17 18.79 -0.97
CA LEU A 249 13.05 19.31 -0.16
C LEU A 249 12.93 20.84 -0.22
N GLY A 250 13.96 21.54 -0.71
CA GLY A 250 13.91 22.97 -1.01
C GLY A 250 13.23 23.30 -2.34
N GLN A 251 12.96 22.30 -3.19
CA GLN A 251 12.30 22.49 -4.48
C GLN A 251 10.79 22.35 -4.33
N ARG A 252 10.02 23.40 -4.69
CA ARG A 252 8.54 23.35 -4.73
C ARG A 252 8.02 22.18 -5.58
N GLN A 253 8.74 21.84 -6.64
CA GLN A 253 8.43 20.71 -7.51
C GLN A 253 8.29 19.39 -6.74
N THR A 254 9.07 19.16 -5.67
CA THR A 254 8.93 17.97 -4.81
C THR A 254 7.56 17.93 -4.15
N ALA A 255 7.09 19.04 -3.59
CA ALA A 255 5.77 19.10 -2.97
C ALA A 255 4.66 18.85 -4.00
N HIS A 256 4.71 19.49 -5.18
CA HIS A 256 3.73 19.26 -6.24
C HIS A 256 3.74 17.82 -6.77
N PHE A 257 4.91 17.17 -6.84
CA PHE A 257 5.02 15.78 -7.27
C PHE A 257 4.33 14.84 -6.28
N ILE A 258 4.60 14.99 -4.98
CA ILE A 258 3.96 14.18 -3.92
C ILE A 258 2.46 14.41 -3.88
N VAL A 259 2.02 15.68 -3.88
CA VAL A 259 0.59 16.02 -3.87
C VAL A 259 -0.12 15.47 -5.10
N ARG A 260 0.51 15.48 -6.28
CA ARG A 260 -0.08 14.86 -7.48
C ARG A 260 -0.28 13.36 -7.32
N LYS A 261 0.69 12.64 -6.72
CA LYS A 261 0.56 11.19 -6.45
C LYS A 261 -0.53 10.92 -5.40
N LEU A 262 -0.59 11.72 -4.33
CA LEU A 262 -1.62 11.62 -3.30
C LEU A 262 -3.01 11.90 -3.87
N TYR A 263 -3.16 12.95 -4.69
CA TYR A 263 -4.43 13.27 -5.35
C TYR A 263 -4.91 12.11 -6.21
N ARG A 264 -4.02 11.52 -7.02
CA ARG A 264 -4.34 10.33 -7.82
C ARG A 264 -4.81 9.17 -6.97
N PHE A 265 -4.15 8.95 -5.84
CA PHE A 265 -4.42 7.81 -4.95
C PHE A 265 -5.70 7.98 -4.12
N LEU A 266 -5.94 9.18 -3.59
CA LEU A 266 -7.01 9.47 -2.65
C LEU A 266 -8.28 9.98 -3.33
N VAL A 267 -8.16 10.79 -4.40
CA VAL A 267 -9.30 11.51 -5.00
C VAL A 267 -9.70 10.88 -6.32
N ASN A 268 -8.90 11.07 -7.36
CA ASN A 268 -9.31 10.72 -8.72
C ASN A 268 -8.12 10.24 -9.54
N GLU A 269 -8.24 9.01 -10.05
CA GLU A 269 -7.14 8.34 -10.74
C GLU A 269 -6.98 8.81 -12.19
N ASP A 270 -8.10 9.06 -12.88
CA ASP A 270 -8.17 9.41 -14.29
C ASP A 270 -8.07 10.91 -14.53
N GLN A 271 -8.77 11.71 -13.72
CA GLN A 271 -8.87 13.16 -13.88
C GLN A 271 -8.06 13.84 -12.79
N ILE A 272 -6.77 14.02 -13.06
CA ILE A 272 -5.92 14.90 -12.27
C ILE A 272 -6.02 16.27 -12.93
N PRO A 273 -6.66 17.25 -12.28
CA PRO A 273 -6.71 18.59 -12.84
C PRO A 273 -5.28 19.08 -13.10
N ARG A 274 -5.03 19.61 -14.31
CA ARG A 274 -3.83 20.44 -14.55
C ARG A 274 -3.91 21.77 -13.76
N ASP A 275 -5.07 22.01 -13.17
CA ASP A 275 -5.52 23.22 -12.49
C ASP A 275 -4.71 23.63 -11.26
N GLU A 276 -4.97 24.89 -10.91
CA GLU A 276 -4.68 25.61 -9.69
C GLU A 276 -4.84 24.77 -8.40
N ARG A 277 -5.74 23.78 -8.34
CA ARG A 277 -6.01 23.01 -7.09
C ARG A 277 -4.81 22.19 -6.63
N VAL A 278 -4.25 21.34 -7.50
CA VAL A 278 -3.08 20.51 -7.16
C VAL A 278 -1.85 21.40 -6.92
N GLN A 279 -1.78 22.55 -7.60
CA GLN A 279 -0.75 23.55 -7.37
C GLN A 279 -0.89 24.17 -5.98
N LYS A 280 -2.06 24.73 -5.64
CA LYS A 280 -2.39 25.30 -4.32
C LYS A 280 -2.16 24.31 -3.17
N LEU A 281 -2.58 23.05 -3.33
CA LEU A 281 -2.32 22.01 -2.34
C LEU A 281 -0.81 21.72 -2.21
N GLY A 282 -0.09 21.71 -3.32
CA GLY A 282 1.37 21.59 -3.35
C GLY A 282 2.08 22.76 -2.67
N ASP A 283 1.66 23.99 -2.93
CA ASP A 283 2.22 25.18 -2.29
C ASP A 283 1.95 25.19 -0.78
N ARG A 284 0.72 24.88 -0.36
CA ARG A 284 0.39 24.72 1.06
C ARG A 284 1.20 23.61 1.72
N PHE A 285 1.43 22.50 1.03
CA PHE A 285 2.24 21.39 1.54
C PHE A 285 3.72 21.77 1.66
N PHE A 286 4.23 22.58 0.73
CA PHE A 286 5.59 23.12 0.82
C PHE A 286 5.73 24.13 1.97
N GLU A 287 4.79 25.05 2.10
CA GLU A 287 4.77 26.13 3.09
C GLU A 287 4.53 25.63 4.52
N SER A 288 3.77 24.54 4.69
CA SER A 288 3.62 23.87 5.99
C SER A 288 4.89 23.16 6.44
N GLY A 289 5.94 23.12 5.62
CA GLY A 289 7.14 22.35 5.91
C GLY A 289 6.99 20.86 5.63
N TYR A 290 6.04 20.45 4.78
CA TYR A 290 5.71 19.08 4.40
C TYR A 290 4.92 18.26 5.44
N GLU A 291 4.04 18.92 6.20
CA GLU A 291 3.10 18.26 7.11
C GLU A 291 2.01 17.50 6.33
N ILE A 292 1.92 16.19 6.53
CA ILE A 292 0.98 15.30 5.80
C ILE A 292 -0.44 15.46 6.36
N MET A 293 -0.62 15.49 7.68
CA MET A 293 -1.95 15.56 8.30
C MET A 293 -2.77 16.79 7.84
N PRO A 294 -2.23 18.03 7.84
CA PRO A 294 -2.96 19.20 7.34
C PRO A 294 -3.30 19.12 5.85
N LEU A 295 -2.47 18.48 5.03
CA LEU A 295 -2.76 18.24 3.61
C LEU A 295 -3.95 17.29 3.47
N LEU A 296 -3.98 16.19 4.23
CA LEU A 296 -5.10 15.24 4.23
C LEU A 296 -6.39 15.90 4.72
N GLU A 297 -6.32 16.71 5.77
CA GLU A 297 -7.45 17.48 6.28
C GLU A 297 -8.02 18.41 5.20
N ALA A 298 -7.15 19.14 4.49
CA ALA A 298 -7.55 20.03 3.39
C ALA A 298 -8.21 19.29 2.22
N ILE A 299 -7.89 18.00 2.00
CA ILE A 299 -8.53 17.18 0.97
C ILE A 299 -9.88 16.67 1.48
N PHE A 300 -9.89 15.94 2.59
CA PHE A 300 -11.05 15.17 3.04
C PHE A 300 -12.19 16.00 3.63
N THR A 301 -11.92 17.26 4.02
CA THR A 301 -12.95 18.19 4.53
C THR A 301 -13.50 19.12 3.46
N SER A 302 -12.99 19.06 2.23
CA SER A 302 -13.38 19.97 1.17
C SER A 302 -14.66 19.54 0.44
N ASP A 303 -15.48 20.50 0.00
CA ASP A 303 -16.71 20.19 -0.73
C ASP A 303 -16.44 19.50 -2.08
N TRP A 304 -15.37 19.90 -2.77
CA TRP A 304 -15.01 19.33 -4.08
C TRP A 304 -14.58 17.86 -3.98
N PHE A 305 -14.06 17.42 -2.83
CA PHE A 305 -13.74 16.01 -2.62
C PHE A 305 -15.00 15.14 -2.71
N PHE A 306 -16.15 15.67 -2.30
CA PHE A 306 -17.43 14.98 -2.37
C PHE A 306 -18.23 15.21 -3.66
N ALA A 307 -17.63 15.83 -4.68
CA ALA A 307 -18.30 16.04 -5.97
C ALA A 307 -18.49 14.70 -6.73
N GLU A 308 -19.57 14.58 -7.49
CA GLU A 308 -19.91 13.38 -8.28
C GLU A 308 -18.75 12.96 -9.21
N GLU A 309 -17.98 13.92 -9.73
CA GLU A 309 -16.80 13.67 -10.57
C GLU A 309 -15.66 12.92 -9.86
N ASN A 310 -15.65 12.84 -8.52
CA ASN A 310 -14.60 12.19 -7.73
C ASN A 310 -15.06 10.88 -7.07
N MET A 311 -16.36 10.59 -7.05
CA MET A 311 -16.94 9.38 -6.45
C MET A 311 -16.95 8.19 -7.42
N GLY A 312 -16.56 7.01 -6.93
CA GLY A 312 -16.54 5.80 -7.75
C GLY A 312 -15.56 5.83 -8.95
N ARG A 313 -14.57 6.72 -8.92
CA ARG A 313 -13.63 6.93 -10.04
C ARG A 313 -12.33 6.15 -9.94
N LYS A 314 -12.12 5.39 -8.86
CA LYS A 314 -10.88 4.65 -8.65
C LYS A 314 -11.14 3.15 -8.70
N ILE A 315 -10.35 2.43 -9.47
CA ILE A 315 -10.38 0.96 -9.41
C ILE A 315 -9.70 0.53 -8.12
N LYS A 316 -10.40 -0.24 -7.28
CA LYS A 316 -9.82 -0.82 -6.06
C LYS A 316 -8.59 -1.64 -6.44
N SER A 317 -7.46 -1.38 -5.79
CA SER A 317 -6.29 -2.27 -5.89
C SER A 317 -6.66 -3.66 -5.35
N PRO A 318 -5.95 -4.73 -5.72
CA PRO A 318 -6.22 -6.05 -5.17
C PRO A 318 -6.28 -6.10 -3.64
N VAL A 319 -5.38 -5.38 -2.96
CA VAL A 319 -5.37 -5.28 -1.49
C VAL A 319 -6.61 -4.53 -0.99
N GLU A 320 -6.98 -3.40 -1.59
CA GLU A 320 -8.20 -2.67 -1.19
C GLU A 320 -9.48 -3.48 -1.41
N LEU A 321 -9.57 -4.19 -2.53
CA LEU A 321 -10.70 -5.06 -2.84
C LEU A 321 -10.82 -6.15 -1.79
N TRP A 322 -9.70 -6.82 -1.49
CA TRP A 322 -9.66 -7.92 -0.54
C TRP A 322 -9.95 -7.48 0.89
N VAL A 323 -9.24 -6.47 1.39
CA VAL A 323 -9.44 -5.94 2.74
C VAL A 323 -10.86 -5.40 2.89
N GLY A 324 -11.37 -4.67 1.89
CA GLY A 324 -12.71 -4.13 1.94
C GLY A 324 -13.82 -5.19 1.92
N MET A 325 -13.64 -6.29 1.16
CA MET A 325 -14.54 -7.45 1.26
C MET A 325 -14.54 -8.02 2.69
N ARG A 326 -13.36 -8.22 3.30
CA ARG A 326 -13.24 -8.74 4.67
C ARG A 326 -13.79 -7.79 5.74
N ARG A 327 -13.85 -6.49 5.47
CA ARG A 327 -14.46 -5.49 6.36
C ARG A 327 -15.98 -5.45 6.20
N ALA A 328 -16.48 -5.47 4.97
CA ALA A 328 -17.91 -5.46 4.68
C ALA A 328 -18.57 -6.78 5.11
N MET A 329 -17.88 -7.90 4.87
CA MET A 329 -18.28 -9.26 5.21
C MET A 329 -17.18 -9.90 6.07
N PRO A 330 -17.25 -9.74 7.40
CA PRO A 330 -16.25 -10.30 8.32
C PRO A 330 -16.10 -11.80 8.10
N LEU A 331 -14.88 -12.21 7.76
CA LEU A 331 -14.58 -13.59 7.45
C LEU A 331 -13.21 -13.97 8.03
N GLN A 332 -13.13 -15.21 8.48
CA GLN A 332 -11.93 -15.80 9.04
C GLN A 332 -11.35 -16.81 8.04
N LEU A 333 -10.05 -16.75 7.82
CA LEU A 333 -9.32 -17.57 6.86
C LEU A 333 -8.25 -18.38 7.55
N ASP A 334 -8.29 -19.68 7.34
CA ASP A 334 -7.34 -20.62 7.94
C ASP A 334 -6.23 -21.03 6.96
N ASP A 335 -6.25 -20.48 5.73
CA ASP A 335 -5.27 -20.79 4.67
C ASP A 335 -4.39 -19.57 4.27
N PRO A 336 -3.23 -19.38 4.92
CA PRO A 336 -2.22 -18.38 4.53
C PRO A 336 -1.81 -18.44 3.05
N GLU A 337 -1.70 -19.65 2.51
CA GLU A 337 -1.17 -19.92 1.19
C GLU A 337 -2.18 -19.54 0.08
N GLY A 338 -3.46 -19.76 0.32
CA GLY A 338 -4.55 -19.29 -0.54
C GLY A 338 -4.59 -17.77 -0.65
N GLN A 339 -4.40 -17.06 0.46
CA GLN A 339 -4.37 -15.59 0.47
C GLN A 339 -3.22 -15.01 -0.37
N LEU A 340 -2.01 -15.57 -0.23
CA LEU A 340 -0.86 -15.16 -1.05
C LEU A 340 -1.05 -15.52 -2.52
N THR A 341 -1.69 -16.66 -2.81
CA THR A 341 -2.00 -17.09 -4.19
C THR A 341 -2.98 -16.11 -4.85
N LEU A 342 -3.98 -15.65 -4.11
CA LEU A 342 -4.92 -14.62 -4.55
C LEU A 342 -4.21 -13.29 -4.83
N GLN A 343 -3.33 -12.83 -3.93
CA GLN A 343 -2.52 -11.62 -4.14
C GLN A 343 -1.68 -11.69 -5.43
N ARG A 344 -1.02 -12.84 -5.68
CA ARG A 344 -0.25 -13.07 -6.91
C ARG A 344 -1.12 -13.03 -8.16
N ALA A 345 -2.26 -13.70 -8.13
CA ALA A 345 -3.17 -13.77 -9.27
C ALA A 345 -3.79 -12.41 -9.64
N LEU A 346 -4.10 -11.60 -8.62
CA LEU A 346 -4.61 -10.25 -8.82
C LEU A 346 -3.51 -9.22 -9.10
N GLY A 347 -2.24 -9.57 -8.89
CA GLY A 347 -1.07 -8.76 -9.27
C GLY A 347 -0.55 -7.78 -8.22
N GLN A 348 -0.94 -7.92 -6.94
CA GLN A 348 -0.43 -7.09 -5.85
C GLN A 348 -0.11 -7.93 -4.62
N VAL A 349 1.17 -8.29 -4.48
CA VAL A 349 1.71 -8.97 -3.29
C VAL A 349 2.37 -7.93 -2.39
N LEU A 350 1.84 -7.69 -1.18
CA LEU A 350 2.47 -6.71 -0.25
C LEU A 350 3.94 -7.07 0.03
N LEU A 351 4.78 -6.04 0.19
CA LEU A 351 6.23 -6.13 0.44
C LEU A 351 7.05 -6.72 -0.71
N TYR A 352 6.41 -6.92 -1.88
CA TYR A 352 7.05 -7.49 -3.06
C TYR A 352 6.66 -6.69 -4.32
N PRO A 353 7.12 -5.44 -4.46
CA PRO A 353 6.82 -4.62 -5.63
C PRO A 353 7.42 -5.25 -6.91
N PRO A 354 6.77 -5.06 -8.08
CA PRO A 354 7.26 -5.61 -9.34
C PRO A 354 8.55 -4.92 -9.81
N ASN A 355 8.73 -3.63 -9.50
CA ASN A 355 9.92 -2.84 -9.83
C ASN A 355 10.07 -1.62 -8.89
N VAL A 356 11.12 -0.83 -9.11
CA VAL A 356 11.46 0.40 -8.34
C VAL A 356 10.35 1.47 -8.35
N ALA A 357 9.47 1.48 -9.36
CA ALA A 357 8.35 2.42 -9.45
C ALA A 357 7.09 1.95 -8.68
N GLY A 358 7.13 0.77 -8.05
CA GLY A 358 6.02 0.21 -7.29
C GLY A 358 4.99 -0.49 -8.18
N TRP A 359 3.73 -0.48 -7.75
CA TRP A 359 2.65 -1.10 -8.51
C TRP A 359 1.98 -0.11 -9.46
N PRO A 360 1.78 -0.48 -10.73
CA PRO A 360 0.99 0.34 -11.64
C PRO A 360 -0.48 0.34 -11.19
N GLY A 361 -1.05 1.54 -11.00
CA GLY A 361 -2.43 1.72 -10.57
C GLY A 361 -3.47 1.55 -11.69
N GLY A 362 -4.73 1.73 -11.32
CA GLY A 362 -5.88 1.83 -12.20
C GLY A 362 -6.15 0.65 -13.11
N ARG A 363 -6.28 0.91 -14.40
CA ARG A 363 -6.65 -0.11 -15.39
C ARG A 363 -5.65 -1.26 -15.46
N ASN A 364 -4.42 -1.07 -14.98
CA ASN A 364 -3.41 -2.14 -14.90
C ASN A 364 -3.80 -3.27 -13.93
N TRP A 365 -4.77 -3.04 -13.05
CA TRP A 365 -5.35 -4.08 -12.21
C TRP A 365 -6.28 -5.03 -12.97
N ILE A 366 -6.77 -4.62 -14.14
CA ILE A 366 -7.81 -5.30 -14.90
C ILE A 366 -7.22 -5.87 -16.20
N ASP A 367 -7.26 -7.19 -16.30
CA ASP A 367 -7.11 -7.96 -17.53
C ASP A 367 -8.23 -9.01 -17.60
N SER A 368 -8.36 -9.72 -18.72
CA SER A 368 -9.44 -10.70 -18.92
C SER A 368 -9.47 -11.79 -17.84
N THR A 369 -8.32 -12.16 -17.27
CA THR A 369 -8.22 -13.18 -16.22
C THR A 369 -8.51 -12.59 -14.85
N SER A 370 -7.91 -11.43 -14.52
CA SER A 370 -8.07 -10.78 -13.23
C SER A 370 -9.50 -10.27 -13.04
N LEU A 371 -10.16 -9.78 -14.10
CA LEU A 371 -11.56 -9.36 -14.04
C LEU A 371 -12.48 -10.52 -13.66
N MET A 372 -12.35 -11.66 -14.35
CA MET A 372 -13.15 -12.85 -14.05
C MET A 372 -12.92 -13.36 -12.63
N LEU A 373 -11.67 -13.34 -12.16
CA LEU A 373 -11.35 -13.72 -10.79
C LEU A 373 -11.96 -12.75 -9.78
N ARG A 374 -11.86 -11.44 -10.01
CA ARG A 374 -12.44 -10.39 -9.15
C ARG A 374 -13.95 -10.52 -9.00
N LEU A 375 -14.66 -10.80 -10.10
CA LEU A 375 -16.12 -10.98 -10.08
C LEU A 375 -16.52 -12.28 -9.37
N ARG A 376 -15.73 -13.36 -9.48
CA ARG A 376 -16.01 -14.64 -8.81
C ARG A 376 -15.57 -14.71 -7.35
N LEU A 377 -14.72 -13.77 -6.92
CA LEU A 377 -14.08 -13.79 -5.62
C LEU A 377 -15.08 -13.87 -4.45
N PRO A 378 -16.19 -13.11 -4.40
CA PRO A 378 -17.16 -13.21 -3.32
C PRO A 378 -17.73 -14.63 -3.15
N HIS A 379 -18.12 -15.25 -4.27
CA HIS A 379 -18.66 -16.62 -4.26
C HIS A 379 -17.61 -17.66 -3.88
N ILE A 380 -16.36 -17.50 -4.34
CA ILE A 380 -15.25 -18.37 -3.96
C ILE A 380 -15.06 -18.40 -2.45
N ILE A 381 -15.09 -17.23 -1.81
CA ILE A 381 -14.92 -17.11 -0.35
C ILE A 381 -16.11 -17.73 0.38
N ALA A 382 -17.34 -17.42 -0.05
CA ALA A 382 -18.54 -17.84 0.67
C ALA A 382 -18.88 -19.32 0.51
N ALA A 383 -18.57 -19.93 -0.64
CA ALA A 383 -18.93 -21.31 -0.95
C ALA A 383 -17.86 -22.34 -0.53
N GLN A 384 -16.78 -21.92 0.16
CA GLN A 384 -15.62 -22.76 0.51
C GLN A 384 -15.12 -23.63 -0.66
N SER A 385 -15.27 -23.10 -1.88
CA SER A 385 -15.14 -23.90 -3.11
C SER A 385 -13.70 -23.92 -3.59
N GLU A 386 -13.32 -25.03 -4.23
CA GLU A 386 -12.07 -25.09 -4.99
C GLU A 386 -12.07 -24.07 -6.11
N PHE A 387 -10.97 -23.33 -6.25
CA PHE A 387 -10.75 -22.50 -7.43
C PHE A 387 -9.45 -22.87 -8.11
N ASN A 388 -9.51 -22.86 -9.44
CA ASN A 388 -8.36 -23.01 -10.31
C ASN A 388 -7.83 -21.62 -10.65
N ILE A 389 -6.66 -21.28 -10.11
CA ILE A 389 -6.01 -20.01 -10.41
C ILE A 389 -4.65 -20.28 -11.06
N SER A 390 -4.39 -19.54 -12.13
CA SER A 390 -3.05 -19.39 -12.68
C SER A 390 -2.47 -18.08 -12.13
N PRO A 391 -1.38 -18.13 -11.35
CA PRO A 391 -0.64 -16.93 -10.97
C PRO A 391 -0.20 -16.17 -12.23
N LYS A 392 -0.05 -14.84 -12.12
CA LYS A 392 0.64 -14.07 -13.17
C LYS A 392 2.09 -14.55 -13.25
N ASP A 393 2.63 -14.61 -14.47
CA ASP A 393 4.02 -15.02 -14.68
C ASP A 393 4.95 -14.03 -13.95
N ASP A 394 5.78 -14.58 -13.06
CA ASP A 394 6.82 -13.86 -12.33
C ASP A 394 8.13 -14.65 -12.49
N ASP A 395 8.99 -14.19 -13.40
CA ASP A 395 10.24 -14.86 -13.77
C ASP A 395 11.15 -15.11 -12.56
N ASP A 396 11.06 -14.28 -11.52
CA ASP A 396 11.89 -14.34 -10.31
C ASP A 396 11.43 -15.43 -9.32
N GLN A 397 10.12 -15.72 -9.24
CA GLN A 397 9.61 -16.84 -8.42
C GLN A 397 9.72 -18.17 -9.16
N MET A 398 9.69 -18.14 -10.49
CA MET A 398 9.72 -19.31 -11.34
C MET A 398 11.14 -19.78 -11.68
N MET A 399 12.20 -19.03 -11.32
CA MET A 399 13.60 -19.39 -11.58
C MET A 399 13.84 -19.79 -13.05
N GLY A 400 13.23 -19.07 -14.00
CA GLY A 400 13.31 -19.39 -15.44
C GLY A 400 12.56 -20.67 -15.88
N ARG A 401 11.84 -21.36 -14.99
CA ARG A 401 10.92 -22.44 -15.37
C ARG A 401 9.59 -21.83 -15.82
N LYS A 402 9.39 -21.68 -17.13
CA LYS A 402 8.05 -21.44 -17.69
C LYS A 402 7.15 -22.63 -17.35
N GLY A 403 6.40 -22.51 -16.27
CA GLY A 403 5.45 -23.52 -15.83
C GLY A 403 4.06 -22.90 -15.75
N LYS A 404 3.20 -23.16 -16.74
CA LYS A 404 1.75 -22.95 -16.66
C LYS A 404 1.14 -23.96 -15.67
N SER A 405 1.56 -23.94 -14.41
CA SER A 405 0.95 -24.77 -13.39
C SER A 405 -0.34 -24.08 -12.94
N ARG A 406 -1.49 -24.64 -13.32
CA ARG A 406 -2.76 -24.30 -12.69
C ARG A 406 -2.68 -24.81 -11.26
N LEU A 407 -2.59 -23.90 -10.29
CA LEU A 407 -2.70 -24.25 -8.88
C LEU A 407 -4.19 -24.36 -8.54
N GLN A 408 -4.59 -25.57 -8.17
CA GLN A 408 -5.91 -25.87 -7.62
C GLN A 408 -5.78 -25.80 -6.10
N LYS A 409 -6.32 -24.74 -5.48
CA LYS A 409 -6.30 -24.57 -4.02
C LYS A 409 -7.72 -24.34 -3.50
N ARG A 410 -8.00 -24.91 -2.34
CA ARG A 410 -9.22 -24.65 -1.55
C ARG A 410 -8.94 -23.51 -0.58
N MET A 411 -9.80 -22.50 -0.54
CA MET A 411 -9.84 -21.59 0.61
C MET A 411 -10.99 -22.00 1.51
N ALA A 412 -10.66 -22.59 2.65
CA ALA A 412 -11.60 -22.71 3.75
C ALA A 412 -11.79 -21.32 4.37
N ALA A 413 -13.02 -20.84 4.40
CA ALA A 413 -13.38 -19.57 4.99
C ALA A 413 -14.65 -19.71 5.82
N THR A 414 -14.66 -19.10 7.00
CA THR A 414 -15.85 -19.00 7.84
C THR A 414 -16.33 -17.55 7.80
N VAL A 415 -17.50 -17.32 7.22
CA VAL A 415 -18.09 -15.99 7.11
C VAL A 415 -19.02 -15.71 8.28
N ASN A 416 -18.80 -14.61 8.99
CA ASN A 416 -19.73 -14.09 9.99
C ASN A 416 -20.71 -13.11 9.33
N TRP A 417 -21.93 -13.59 9.09
CA TRP A 417 -23.00 -12.81 8.47
C TRP A 417 -23.78 -11.91 9.43
N GLU A 418 -23.67 -12.13 10.74
CA GLU A 418 -24.47 -11.45 11.76
C GLU A 418 -24.38 -9.92 11.65
N PRO A 419 -23.19 -9.28 11.52
CA PRO A 419 -23.11 -7.83 11.39
C PRO A 419 -23.84 -7.27 10.18
N LEU A 420 -23.81 -7.99 9.05
CA LEU A 420 -24.50 -7.58 7.83
C LEU A 420 -26.02 -7.76 7.96
N LEU A 421 -26.46 -8.86 8.58
CA LEU A 421 -27.87 -9.11 8.86
C LEU A 421 -28.46 -8.05 9.80
N THR A 422 -27.71 -7.60 10.80
CA THR A 422 -28.16 -6.52 11.72
C THR A 422 -28.41 -5.20 10.99
N ILE A 423 -27.67 -4.89 9.91
CA ILE A 423 -27.88 -3.68 9.12
C ILE A 423 -29.19 -3.75 8.32
N PHE A 424 -29.50 -4.90 7.71
CA PHE A 424 -30.57 -4.99 6.70
C PHE A 424 -31.84 -5.74 7.15
N SER A 425 -31.78 -6.51 8.24
CA SER A 425 -32.91 -7.33 8.71
C SER A 425 -34.16 -6.52 9.06
N ALA A 426 -34.02 -5.27 9.46
CA ALA A 426 -35.14 -4.38 9.76
C ALA A 426 -35.83 -3.78 8.50
N GLN A 427 -35.21 -3.86 7.32
CA GLN A 427 -35.68 -3.18 6.11
C GLN A 427 -36.76 -3.99 5.37
N PRO A 428 -37.76 -3.35 4.73
CA PRO A 428 -38.73 -4.03 3.86
C PRO A 428 -38.05 -4.72 2.67
N GLU A 429 -38.52 -5.92 2.28
CA GLU A 429 -37.91 -6.70 1.19
C GLU A 429 -37.84 -5.94 -0.14
N GLN A 430 -38.87 -5.16 -0.47
CA GLN A 430 -38.93 -4.34 -1.70
C GLN A 430 -37.82 -3.28 -1.76
N SER A 431 -37.33 -2.83 -0.61
CA SER A 431 -36.28 -1.82 -0.51
C SER A 431 -34.88 -2.40 -0.29
N LEU A 432 -34.79 -3.72 -0.12
CA LEU A 432 -33.55 -4.39 0.29
C LEU A 432 -32.45 -4.25 -0.77
N LEU A 433 -32.75 -4.61 -2.03
CA LEU A 433 -31.77 -4.54 -3.12
C LEU A 433 -31.23 -3.11 -3.35
N PRO A 434 -32.07 -2.06 -3.51
CA PRO A 434 -31.57 -0.69 -3.67
C PRO A 434 -30.73 -0.20 -2.49
N GLN A 435 -31.10 -0.56 -1.25
CA GLN A 435 -30.34 -0.16 -0.07
C GLN A 435 -29.00 -0.90 0.05
N MET A 436 -28.98 -2.20 -0.24
CA MET A 436 -27.75 -2.97 -0.26
C MET A 436 -26.83 -2.53 -1.41
N ALA A 437 -27.37 -2.24 -2.58
CA ALA A 437 -26.62 -1.66 -3.70
C ALA A 437 -25.97 -0.34 -3.28
N ARG A 438 -26.71 0.56 -2.63
CA ARG A 438 -26.16 1.79 -2.05
C ARG A 438 -25.12 1.54 -0.96
N TYR A 439 -25.20 0.43 -0.22
CA TYR A 439 -24.19 0.08 0.79
C TYR A 439 -22.87 -0.38 0.17
N PHE A 440 -22.93 -1.23 -0.87
CA PHE A 440 -21.76 -1.84 -1.49
C PHE A 440 -21.15 -1.00 -2.62
N TRP A 441 -21.96 -0.23 -3.34
CA TRP A 441 -21.53 0.56 -4.51
C TRP A 441 -21.39 2.03 -4.17
N GLN A 442 -20.41 2.68 -4.81
CA GLN A 442 -20.18 4.12 -4.69
C GLN A 442 -20.60 4.91 -5.93
N MET A 443 -21.26 4.26 -6.88
CA MET A 443 -21.69 4.90 -8.12
C MET A 443 -23.08 5.53 -7.89
N PRO A 444 -23.20 6.87 -7.86
CA PRO A 444 -24.46 7.54 -7.53
C PRO A 444 -25.63 7.19 -8.46
N ASP A 445 -25.33 6.94 -9.74
CA ASP A 445 -26.35 6.69 -10.78
C ASP A 445 -26.51 5.20 -11.14
N ALA A 446 -25.76 4.29 -10.51
CA ALA A 446 -25.84 2.87 -10.83
C ALA A 446 -27.15 2.27 -10.32
N GLN A 447 -27.98 1.79 -11.24
CA GLN A 447 -29.18 1.01 -10.91
C GLN A 447 -28.84 -0.48 -10.98
N PRO A 448 -29.11 -1.26 -9.92
CA PRO A 448 -28.87 -2.68 -9.96
C PRO A 448 -29.74 -3.33 -11.03
N PRO A 449 -29.20 -4.26 -11.86
CA PRO A 449 -30.00 -5.01 -12.81
C PRO A 449 -30.92 -5.98 -12.06
N VAL A 450 -32.10 -5.48 -11.66
CA VAL A 450 -33.04 -6.13 -10.74
C VAL A 450 -33.40 -7.54 -11.22
N ASP A 451 -33.71 -7.69 -12.51
CA ASP A 451 -34.13 -8.97 -13.09
C ASP A 451 -33.00 -10.00 -13.08
N THR A 452 -31.77 -9.59 -13.36
CA THR A 452 -30.61 -10.50 -13.38
C THR A 452 -30.20 -10.91 -11.97
N LEU A 453 -30.21 -9.98 -11.02
CA LEU A 453 -29.81 -10.26 -9.64
C LEU A 453 -30.83 -11.15 -8.92
N ASN A 454 -32.13 -10.87 -9.08
CA ASN A 454 -33.19 -11.65 -8.43
C ASN A 454 -33.26 -13.11 -8.93
N ASN A 455 -32.88 -13.37 -10.19
CA ASN A 455 -32.84 -14.73 -10.74
C ASN A 455 -31.72 -15.61 -10.13
N HIS A 456 -30.73 -15.00 -9.47
CA HIS A 456 -29.57 -15.68 -8.88
C HIS A 456 -29.50 -15.55 -7.35
N THR A 457 -30.59 -15.11 -6.71
CA THR A 457 -30.71 -15.01 -5.25
C THR A 457 -31.54 -16.15 -4.67
N ASN A 458 -31.16 -16.62 -3.49
CA ASN A 458 -31.93 -17.63 -2.76
C ASN A 458 -32.88 -16.92 -1.77
N SER A 459 -34.19 -17.05 -2.00
CA SER A 459 -35.23 -16.37 -1.22
C SER A 459 -35.90 -17.25 -0.16
N THR A 460 -35.30 -18.38 0.21
CA THR A 460 -35.92 -19.32 1.17
C THR A 460 -36.06 -18.72 2.59
N SER A 461 -35.18 -17.79 2.96
CA SER A 461 -35.35 -16.94 4.14
C SER A 461 -34.77 -15.54 3.88
N LYS A 462 -35.27 -14.52 4.61
CA LYS A 462 -34.74 -13.15 4.52
C LYS A 462 -33.22 -13.09 4.76
N ALA A 463 -32.70 -13.92 5.66
CA ALA A 463 -31.27 -14.01 5.92
C ALA A 463 -30.49 -14.56 4.71
N GLN A 464 -30.96 -15.64 4.09
CA GLN A 464 -30.34 -16.20 2.88
C GLN A 464 -30.47 -15.26 1.67
N HIS A 465 -31.56 -14.49 1.60
CA HIS A 465 -31.75 -13.47 0.59
C HIS A 465 -30.69 -12.36 0.75
N ILE A 466 -30.48 -11.82 1.97
CA ILE A 466 -29.42 -10.85 2.24
C ILE A 466 -28.04 -11.41 1.89
N GLN A 467 -27.74 -12.65 2.29
CA GLN A 467 -26.45 -13.29 2.00
C GLN A 467 -26.21 -13.41 0.49
N SER A 468 -27.18 -13.93 -0.25
CA SER A 468 -27.05 -14.10 -1.70
C SER A 468 -26.96 -12.76 -2.42
N LEU A 469 -27.76 -11.76 -2.05
CA LEU A 469 -27.67 -10.41 -2.61
C LEU A 469 -26.30 -9.78 -2.36
N ALA A 470 -25.74 -9.90 -1.15
CA ALA A 470 -24.44 -9.35 -0.84
C ALA A 470 -23.33 -9.92 -1.75
N LEU A 471 -23.35 -11.25 -1.98
CA LEU A 471 -22.39 -11.90 -2.87
C LEU A 471 -22.55 -11.45 -4.32
N GLN A 472 -23.78 -11.35 -4.81
CA GLN A 472 -24.04 -10.89 -6.18
C GLN A 472 -23.64 -9.43 -6.37
N LEU A 473 -23.95 -8.54 -5.42
CA LEU A 473 -23.57 -7.13 -5.48
C LEU A 473 -22.05 -6.95 -5.43
N MET A 474 -21.33 -7.73 -4.63
CA MET A 474 -19.86 -7.70 -4.60
C MET A 474 -19.23 -8.30 -5.87
N ALA A 475 -19.96 -9.15 -6.59
CA ALA A 475 -19.54 -9.79 -7.83
C ALA A 475 -19.77 -8.92 -9.09
N THR A 476 -20.07 -7.64 -8.93
CA THR A 476 -20.34 -6.70 -10.03
C THR A 476 -19.15 -5.78 -10.34
N PRO A 477 -19.08 -5.22 -11.56
CA PRO A 477 -18.12 -4.18 -11.91
C PRO A 477 -18.21 -2.94 -11.01
N GLU A 478 -19.40 -2.55 -10.57
CA GLU A 478 -19.66 -1.40 -9.70
C GLU A 478 -18.96 -1.55 -8.35
N TYR A 479 -18.94 -2.76 -7.79
CA TYR A 479 -18.19 -3.04 -6.56
C TYR A 479 -16.67 -2.96 -6.74
N GLN A 480 -16.14 -3.02 -7.96
CA GLN A 480 -14.69 -2.86 -8.21
C GLN A 480 -14.24 -1.40 -8.10
N LEU A 481 -15.19 -0.45 -8.09
CA LEU A 481 -14.94 0.99 -8.08
C LEU A 481 -15.10 1.57 -6.68
N CYS A 482 -14.23 2.49 -6.29
CA CYS A 482 -14.32 3.24 -5.04
C CYS A 482 -14.04 4.72 -5.21
#